data_AF-A0A355BWQ4-F1
#
_entry.id   AF-A0A355BWQ4-F1
#
_cell.length_a   1.000
_cell.length_b   1.000
_cell.length_c   1.000
_cell.angle_alpha   90.00
_cell.angle_beta   90.00
_cell.angle_gamma   90.00
#
_symmetry.space_group_name_H-M   'P 1'
#
loop_
_entity.id
_entity.type
_entity.pdbx_description
1 polymer ?
#
loop_
_entity_poly.entity_id
_entity_poly.type
_entity_poly.pdbx_seq_one_letter_code
_entity_poly.pdbx_strand_id
1 'polypeptide(L)'
;KGFKNEVQVIATVISHDLENDPDIVAMIATSAALTISGIPFLGPIGAARVGFIDGQYVLNPALETMANSKLDLVMAGTADAVMMVESEAKELSEEAMLGAVVFGHNAAKQAINFIIDFAETCAKDPWEVKDADHGALPGKIRALVEADLRAAYKERKKQVRQDAIGAAKKKAVDALCIEGDEAAPSKTTVGSLFKEIEADIVRGGILDTGLRIDGRDTRTVRQIAPEVGVLPRTHGSALFTRGETQALVVATLGTGEDEQYIDALEGTYKETFLLHYNFPPYSVGETGRMGGAGRREIGHGKLAWRALKAVLPTQEEFPYVIRLVSEITESNGSSSMATVCGSSLAMMDAGIPIKRPVAGIAMGLILEGKRFAVLSDILGDEDHLGDMDFKVAGTDQGVTSLQMDIKIAGITEEIMKVALAQAKEGRQHILGEMAKAITASREELGEFAPRIETMQIPKDKIREVIGTGGKVIREIVEKTGAKINIDDEGLIKIASSDKAQIDAAYKWIHSIVAEPEVGEIYKGKVVKTMDFGAFVNFFGARDGLVHVSQLSQQRTEKVTDVVKEGDEVYVKLLGFDDRGKVRLSMKIVDQATGKEIPQAEKSKKSYDE
;
A
#
# COMPACT_ATOMS: atom_id res chain seq x y z
N LYS A 1 -16.08 22.82 -24.15
CA LYS A 1 -15.02 23.65 -23.50
C LYS A 1 -15.67 24.95 -23.00
N GLY A 2 -15.08 25.64 -22.01
CA GLY A 2 -15.56 26.98 -21.59
C GLY A 2 -16.77 27.05 -20.65
N PHE A 3 -17.46 25.93 -20.38
CA PHE A 3 -18.53 25.86 -19.38
C PHE A 3 -17.96 26.01 -17.96
N LYS A 4 -18.39 27.05 -17.23
CA LYS A 4 -17.85 27.42 -15.90
C LYS A 4 -18.92 27.53 -14.81
N ASN A 5 -20.16 27.13 -15.10
CA ASN A 5 -21.20 27.09 -14.08
C ASN A 5 -20.82 26.04 -13.03
N GLU A 6 -21.13 26.32 -11.78
CA GLU A 6 -20.93 25.35 -10.70
C GLU A 6 -21.83 24.13 -10.94
N VAL A 7 -21.24 22.94 -10.91
CA VAL A 7 -21.94 21.67 -11.00
C VAL A 7 -21.54 20.81 -9.82
N GLN A 8 -22.53 20.34 -9.08
CA GLN A 8 -22.35 19.40 -7.98
C GLN A 8 -23.06 18.09 -8.34
N VAL A 9 -22.32 16.99 -8.26
CA VAL A 9 -22.87 15.63 -8.36
C VAL A 9 -22.74 14.98 -7.00
N ILE A 10 -23.84 14.38 -6.52
CA ILE A 10 -23.87 13.64 -5.26
C ILE A 10 -24.31 12.22 -5.58
N ALA A 11 -23.42 11.26 -5.35
CA ALA A 11 -23.74 9.84 -5.39
C ALA A 11 -23.88 9.33 -3.95
N THR A 12 -24.95 8.62 -3.65
CA THR A 12 -25.23 8.08 -2.32
C THR A 12 -25.54 6.60 -2.44
N VAL A 13 -24.75 5.76 -1.76
CA VAL A 13 -25.01 4.33 -1.68
C VAL A 13 -26.12 4.12 -0.64
N ILE A 14 -27.32 3.74 -1.11
CA ILE A 14 -28.50 3.51 -0.25
C ILE A 14 -28.53 2.07 0.26
N SER A 15 -28.11 1.13 -0.58
CA SER A 15 -28.05 -0.30 -0.28
C SER A 15 -26.80 -0.90 -0.89
N HIS A 16 -26.18 -1.82 -0.18
CA HIS A 16 -25.02 -2.59 -0.63
C HIS A 16 -25.34 -4.08 -0.44
N ASP A 17 -25.16 -4.88 -1.48
CA ASP A 17 -25.50 -6.31 -1.47
C ASP A 17 -24.36 -7.22 -0.97
N LEU A 18 -23.20 -6.64 -0.68
CA LEU A 18 -21.95 -7.33 -0.25
C LEU A 18 -21.29 -8.15 -1.36
N GLU A 19 -21.79 -8.07 -2.60
CA GLU A 19 -21.24 -8.77 -3.76
C GLU A 19 -20.66 -7.79 -4.77
N ASN A 20 -21.35 -6.67 -5.02
CA ASN A 20 -21.03 -5.72 -6.07
C ASN A 20 -20.47 -4.42 -5.46
N ASP A 21 -19.23 -4.08 -5.83
CA ASP A 21 -18.66 -2.80 -5.45
C ASP A 21 -19.47 -1.64 -6.06
N PRO A 22 -19.88 -0.65 -5.24
CA PRO A 22 -20.76 0.41 -5.68
C PRO A 22 -20.08 1.42 -6.61
N ASP A 23 -18.75 1.40 -6.77
CA ASP A 23 -18.03 2.42 -7.55
C ASP A 23 -18.44 2.46 -9.02
N ILE A 24 -18.50 1.32 -9.71
CA ILE A 24 -18.93 1.22 -11.12
C ILE A 24 -20.38 1.68 -11.26
N VAL A 25 -21.25 1.27 -10.33
CA VAL A 25 -22.66 1.68 -10.31
C VAL A 25 -22.78 3.19 -10.10
N ALA A 26 -22.00 3.78 -9.20
CA ALA A 26 -21.97 5.21 -8.94
C ALA A 26 -21.49 6.02 -10.16
N MET A 27 -20.52 5.50 -10.90
CA MET A 27 -20.04 6.11 -12.15
C MET A 27 -21.13 6.10 -13.24
N ILE A 28 -21.79 4.95 -13.44
CA ILE A 28 -22.90 4.81 -14.39
C ILE A 28 -24.09 5.69 -13.98
N ALA A 29 -24.45 5.72 -12.70
CA ALA A 29 -25.53 6.55 -12.18
C ALA A 29 -25.24 8.05 -12.34
N THR A 30 -23.99 8.47 -12.10
CA THR A 30 -23.54 9.85 -12.33
C THR A 30 -23.67 10.22 -13.80
N SER A 31 -23.22 9.34 -14.70
CA SER A 31 -23.33 9.52 -16.14
C SER A 31 -24.78 9.66 -16.59
N ALA A 32 -25.66 8.79 -16.11
CA ALA A 32 -27.10 8.85 -16.38
C ALA A 32 -27.71 10.16 -15.89
N ALA A 33 -27.43 10.55 -14.63
CA ALA A 33 -27.95 11.76 -14.03
C ALA A 33 -27.53 13.02 -14.78
N LEU A 34 -26.26 13.12 -15.18
CA LEU A 34 -25.76 14.23 -15.99
C LEU A 34 -26.41 14.25 -17.38
N THR A 35 -26.57 13.10 -18.02
CA THR A 35 -27.16 12.99 -19.36
C THR A 35 -28.61 13.46 -19.37
N ILE A 36 -29.42 13.10 -18.37
CA ILE A 36 -30.83 13.52 -18.28
C ILE A 36 -31.02 14.95 -17.77
N SER A 37 -29.96 15.60 -17.26
CA SER A 37 -30.08 16.90 -16.60
C SER A 37 -30.30 18.07 -17.56
N GLY A 38 -29.93 17.91 -18.84
CA GLY A 38 -29.86 18.98 -19.83
C GLY A 38 -28.59 19.83 -19.73
N ILE A 39 -27.73 19.61 -18.73
CA ILE A 39 -26.47 20.35 -18.58
C ILE A 39 -25.54 20.04 -19.77
N PRO A 40 -24.72 20.99 -20.23
CA PRO A 40 -23.77 20.81 -21.32
C PRO A 40 -22.69 19.76 -20.98
N PHE A 41 -23.00 18.51 -21.28
CA PHE A 41 -22.17 17.34 -21.01
C PHE A 41 -22.10 16.46 -22.27
N LEU A 42 -20.90 16.28 -22.79
CA LEU A 42 -20.63 15.50 -24.02
C LEU A 42 -20.53 13.99 -23.74
N GLY A 43 -21.40 13.49 -22.87
CA GLY A 43 -21.53 12.06 -22.58
C GLY A 43 -22.60 11.37 -23.44
N PRO A 44 -23.12 10.21 -23.00
CA PRO A 44 -22.81 9.56 -21.74
C PRO A 44 -21.43 8.89 -21.71
N ILE A 45 -20.93 8.67 -20.51
CA ILE A 45 -19.80 7.76 -20.24
C ILE A 45 -20.31 6.42 -19.70
N GLY A 46 -19.59 5.35 -20.01
CA GLY A 46 -19.73 4.04 -19.37
C GLY A 46 -18.51 3.76 -18.49
N ALA A 47 -18.67 2.83 -17.55
CA ALA A 47 -17.60 2.37 -16.69
C ALA A 47 -17.64 0.84 -16.56
N ALA A 48 -16.48 0.24 -16.34
CA ALA A 48 -16.35 -1.19 -16.12
C ALA A 48 -15.16 -1.49 -15.19
N ARG A 49 -15.30 -2.52 -14.37
CA ARG A 49 -14.19 -3.17 -13.67
C ARG A 49 -13.83 -4.45 -14.41
N VAL A 50 -12.54 -4.73 -14.55
CA VAL A 50 -12.02 -5.90 -15.25
C VAL A 50 -11.06 -6.65 -14.33
N GLY A 51 -11.42 -7.90 -14.04
CA GLY A 51 -10.56 -8.88 -13.40
C GLY A 51 -9.75 -9.70 -14.40
N PHE A 52 -8.69 -10.35 -13.92
CA PHE A 52 -7.91 -11.32 -14.70
C PHE A 52 -7.74 -12.61 -13.90
N ILE A 53 -8.55 -13.62 -14.23
CA ILE A 53 -8.73 -14.86 -13.46
C ILE A 53 -8.56 -16.03 -14.41
N ASP A 54 -7.73 -17.00 -14.05
CA ASP A 54 -7.46 -18.20 -14.86
C ASP A 54 -7.08 -17.92 -16.33
N GLY A 55 -6.39 -16.80 -16.56
CA GLY A 55 -5.94 -16.36 -17.89
C GLY A 55 -7.02 -15.67 -18.73
N GLN A 56 -8.17 -15.35 -18.15
CA GLN A 56 -9.31 -14.71 -18.83
C GLN A 56 -9.67 -13.36 -18.21
N TYR A 57 -10.16 -12.45 -19.04
CA TYR A 57 -10.76 -11.20 -18.58
C TYR A 57 -12.18 -11.46 -18.06
N VAL A 58 -12.46 -10.98 -16.86
CA VAL A 58 -13.78 -11.11 -16.21
C VAL A 58 -14.35 -9.72 -16.00
N LEU A 59 -15.56 -9.48 -16.50
CA LEU A 59 -16.25 -8.19 -16.37
C LEU A 59 -16.95 -8.10 -15.02
N ASN A 60 -16.80 -6.95 -14.35
CA ASN A 60 -17.43 -6.60 -13.07
C ASN A 60 -17.45 -7.80 -12.07
N PRO A 61 -16.29 -8.40 -11.78
CA PRO A 61 -16.20 -9.52 -10.85
C PRO A 61 -16.72 -9.12 -9.47
N ALA A 62 -17.45 -10.03 -8.83
CA ALA A 62 -17.91 -9.85 -7.45
C ALA A 62 -16.72 -9.75 -6.48
N LEU A 63 -16.94 -9.11 -5.33
CA LEU A 63 -15.93 -8.87 -4.29
C LEU A 63 -15.21 -10.15 -3.86
N GLU A 64 -15.94 -11.24 -3.62
CA GLU A 64 -15.35 -12.54 -3.25
C GLU A 64 -14.46 -13.13 -4.35
N THR A 65 -14.81 -12.87 -5.61
CA THR A 65 -14.07 -13.36 -6.79
C THR A 65 -12.80 -12.55 -7.03
N MET A 66 -12.78 -11.27 -6.63
CA MET A 66 -11.64 -10.36 -6.79
C MET A 66 -10.40 -10.79 -6.04
N ALA A 67 -10.53 -11.49 -4.91
CA ALA A 67 -9.39 -12.04 -4.16
C ALA A 67 -8.51 -12.96 -5.02
N ASN A 68 -9.12 -13.70 -5.96
CA ASN A 68 -8.45 -14.62 -6.87
C ASN A 68 -7.93 -13.94 -8.15
N SER A 69 -8.25 -12.66 -8.35
CA SER A 69 -7.82 -11.91 -9.53
C SER A 69 -6.35 -11.51 -9.45
N LYS A 70 -5.70 -11.47 -10.62
CA LYS A 70 -4.39 -10.84 -10.84
C LYS A 70 -4.49 -9.38 -11.28
N LEU A 71 -5.70 -8.90 -11.53
CA LEU A 71 -5.97 -7.55 -11.99
C LEU A 71 -7.20 -6.98 -11.29
N ASP A 72 -7.11 -5.76 -10.80
CA ASP A 72 -8.23 -4.90 -10.50
C ASP A 72 -8.07 -3.65 -11.35
N LEU A 73 -8.76 -3.61 -12.49
CA LEU A 73 -8.72 -2.48 -13.40
C LEU A 73 -10.11 -1.87 -13.50
N VAL A 74 -10.21 -0.61 -13.11
CA VAL A 74 -11.39 0.22 -13.37
C VAL A 74 -11.09 1.12 -14.57
N MET A 75 -12.06 1.24 -15.47
CA MET A 75 -11.98 2.17 -16.58
C MET A 75 -13.31 2.90 -16.76
N ALA A 76 -13.23 4.11 -17.31
CA ALA A 76 -14.38 4.83 -17.85
C ALA A 76 -14.08 5.42 -19.23
N GLY A 77 -15.11 5.50 -20.07
CA GLY A 77 -14.97 5.94 -21.45
C GLY A 77 -16.29 6.38 -22.07
N THR A 78 -16.21 7.10 -23.18
CA THR A 78 -17.34 7.38 -24.07
C THR A 78 -17.52 6.23 -25.06
N ALA A 79 -18.50 6.35 -25.98
CA ALA A 79 -18.69 5.36 -27.04
C ALA A 79 -17.42 5.15 -27.89
N ASP A 80 -16.64 6.22 -28.09
CA ASP A 80 -15.53 6.24 -29.02
C ASP A 80 -14.16 6.08 -28.38
N ALA A 81 -14.00 6.47 -27.10
CA ALA A 81 -12.69 6.53 -26.47
C ALA A 81 -12.73 6.19 -24.99
N VAL A 82 -11.62 5.60 -24.52
CA VAL A 82 -11.31 5.51 -23.10
C VAL A 82 -10.95 6.91 -22.59
N MET A 83 -11.45 7.27 -21.41
CA MET A 83 -11.24 8.58 -20.79
C MET A 83 -10.39 8.47 -19.53
N MET A 84 -10.59 7.40 -18.75
CA MET A 84 -9.86 7.17 -17.50
C MET A 84 -9.59 5.68 -17.30
N VAL A 85 -8.43 5.35 -16.75
CA VAL A 85 -8.07 4.01 -16.26
C VAL A 85 -7.41 4.15 -14.89
N GLU A 86 -7.77 3.30 -13.94
CA GLU A 86 -7.12 3.16 -12.63
C GLU A 86 -6.99 1.68 -12.31
N SER A 87 -5.77 1.19 -12.03
CA SER A 87 -5.56 -0.26 -11.84
C SER A 87 -4.52 -0.66 -10.79
N GLU A 88 -4.73 -1.84 -10.24
CA GLU A 88 -3.81 -2.62 -9.41
C GLU A 88 -3.60 -3.99 -10.09
N ALA A 89 -2.36 -4.42 -10.28
CA ALA A 89 -2.04 -5.65 -11.00
C ALA A 89 -0.91 -6.45 -10.31
N LYS A 90 -0.96 -7.77 -10.43
CA LYS A 90 0.09 -8.68 -9.93
C LYS A 90 1.09 -9.00 -11.04
N GLU A 91 1.94 -8.02 -11.36
CA GLU A 91 3.02 -8.10 -12.38
C GLU A 91 2.53 -8.61 -13.76
N LEU A 92 1.49 -7.97 -14.33
CA LEU A 92 0.96 -8.33 -15.65
C LEU A 92 1.71 -7.63 -16.79
N SER A 93 1.74 -8.25 -17.98
CA SER A 93 2.40 -7.66 -19.14
C SER A 93 1.66 -6.42 -19.67
N GLU A 94 2.37 -5.54 -20.37
CA GLU A 94 1.75 -4.36 -21.01
C GLU A 94 0.62 -4.76 -21.98
N GLU A 95 0.76 -5.89 -22.65
CA GLU A 95 -0.27 -6.45 -23.54
C GLU A 95 -1.51 -6.91 -22.77
N ALA A 96 -1.33 -7.62 -21.65
CA ALA A 96 -2.44 -8.05 -20.82
C ALA A 96 -3.21 -6.85 -20.23
N MET A 97 -2.50 -5.80 -19.82
CA MET A 97 -3.10 -4.55 -19.32
C MET A 97 -3.90 -3.83 -20.42
N LEU A 98 -3.32 -3.69 -21.63
CA LEU A 98 -4.01 -3.06 -22.74
C LEU A 98 -5.26 -3.85 -23.17
N GLY A 99 -5.14 -5.17 -23.23
CA GLY A 99 -6.28 -6.04 -23.54
C GLY A 99 -7.42 -5.91 -22.52
N ALA A 100 -7.11 -5.73 -21.23
CA ALA A 100 -8.12 -5.47 -20.21
C ALA A 100 -8.83 -4.13 -20.41
N VAL A 101 -8.10 -3.06 -20.78
CA VAL A 101 -8.69 -1.75 -21.10
C VAL A 101 -9.65 -1.86 -22.29
N VAL A 102 -9.24 -2.54 -23.36
CA VAL A 102 -10.08 -2.73 -24.56
C VAL A 102 -11.31 -3.60 -24.25
N PHE A 103 -11.14 -4.66 -23.46
CA PHE A 103 -12.24 -5.52 -23.01
C PHE A 103 -13.26 -4.73 -22.20
N GLY A 104 -12.81 -3.96 -21.20
CA GLY A 104 -13.66 -3.09 -20.40
C GLY A 104 -14.39 -2.05 -21.24
N HIS A 105 -13.70 -1.42 -22.20
CA HIS A 105 -14.29 -0.36 -23.03
C HIS A 105 -15.42 -0.90 -23.90
N ASN A 106 -15.23 -2.08 -24.48
CA ASN A 106 -16.26 -2.75 -25.26
C ASN A 106 -17.48 -3.14 -24.42
N ALA A 107 -17.27 -3.59 -23.17
CA ALA A 107 -18.35 -3.89 -22.25
C ALA A 107 -19.12 -2.63 -21.82
N ALA A 108 -18.40 -1.55 -21.50
CA ALA A 108 -18.96 -0.28 -21.05
C ALA A 108 -19.94 0.35 -22.06
N LYS A 109 -19.79 0.06 -23.36
CA LYS A 109 -20.72 0.51 -24.42
C LYS A 109 -22.17 0.05 -24.19
N GLN A 110 -22.38 -1.08 -23.52
CA GLN A 110 -23.74 -1.54 -23.20
C GLN A 110 -24.42 -0.59 -22.21
N ALA A 111 -23.69 -0.13 -21.18
CA ALA A 111 -24.20 0.86 -20.23
C ALA A 111 -24.42 2.22 -20.89
N ILE A 112 -23.55 2.63 -21.81
CA ILE A 112 -23.71 3.86 -22.60
C ILE A 112 -25.01 3.83 -23.39
N ASN A 113 -25.26 2.76 -24.14
CA ASN A 113 -26.48 2.60 -24.93
C ASN A 113 -27.73 2.62 -24.04
N PHE A 114 -27.70 1.94 -22.90
CA PHE A 114 -28.79 2.00 -21.94
C PHE A 114 -29.06 3.44 -21.43
N ILE A 115 -28.01 4.22 -21.15
CA ILE A 115 -28.17 5.61 -20.70
C ILE A 115 -28.77 6.47 -21.82
N ILE A 116 -28.40 6.24 -23.08
CA ILE A 116 -29.00 6.92 -24.24
C ILE A 116 -30.49 6.61 -24.32
N ASP A 117 -30.87 5.33 -24.32
CA ASP A 117 -32.28 4.90 -24.36
C ASP A 117 -33.09 5.49 -23.19
N PHE A 118 -32.49 5.55 -21.99
CA PHE A 118 -33.08 6.16 -20.81
C PHE A 118 -33.27 7.68 -20.97
N ALA A 119 -32.28 8.37 -21.55
CA ALA A 119 -32.35 9.80 -21.81
C ALA A 119 -33.40 10.15 -22.86
N GLU A 120 -33.56 9.35 -23.92
CA GLU A 120 -34.62 9.54 -24.92
C GLU A 120 -36.03 9.52 -24.30
N THR A 121 -36.20 8.83 -23.17
CA THR A 121 -37.48 8.72 -22.47
C THR A 121 -37.73 9.87 -21.50
N CYS A 122 -36.69 10.40 -20.83
CA CYS A 122 -36.89 11.28 -19.67
C CYS A 122 -35.90 12.44 -19.52
N ALA A 123 -35.02 12.69 -20.49
CA ALA A 123 -34.10 13.82 -20.43
C ALA A 123 -34.85 15.16 -20.43
N LYS A 124 -34.33 16.11 -19.65
CA LYS A 124 -34.74 17.51 -19.71
C LYS A 124 -34.19 18.19 -20.96
N ASP A 125 -34.80 19.30 -21.33
CA ASP A 125 -34.32 20.12 -22.46
C ASP A 125 -32.85 20.53 -22.25
N PRO A 126 -32.00 20.41 -23.29
CA PRO A 126 -30.60 20.78 -23.21
C PRO A 126 -30.45 22.29 -23.01
N TRP A 127 -29.48 22.68 -22.19
CA TRP A 127 -29.15 24.08 -21.94
C TRP A 127 -28.47 24.66 -23.18
N GLU A 128 -28.92 25.83 -23.61
CA GLU A 128 -28.21 26.59 -24.63
C GLU A 128 -26.89 27.11 -24.07
N VAL A 129 -25.78 26.70 -24.68
CA VAL A 129 -24.47 27.30 -24.45
C VAL A 129 -24.10 28.09 -25.69
N LYS A 130 -23.84 29.38 -25.51
CA LYS A 130 -23.24 30.19 -26.57
C LYS A 130 -21.74 30.05 -26.48
N ASP A 131 -21.13 29.54 -27.55
CA ASP A 131 -19.70 29.63 -27.71
C ASP A 131 -19.28 31.10 -27.73
N ALA A 132 -18.22 31.41 -27.00
CA ALA A 132 -17.69 32.77 -26.99
C ALA A 132 -16.95 33.02 -28.32
N ASP A 133 -17.49 33.91 -29.15
CA ASP A 133 -16.76 34.40 -30.32
C ASP A 133 -15.72 35.45 -29.87
N HIS A 134 -14.45 35.12 -30.05
CA HIS A 134 -13.33 35.99 -29.71
C HIS A 134 -12.80 36.79 -30.90
N GLY A 135 -13.37 36.63 -32.10
CA GLY A 135 -12.99 37.33 -33.32
C GLY A 135 -11.47 37.32 -33.56
N ALA A 136 -10.90 38.50 -33.78
CA ALA A 136 -9.46 38.67 -34.05
C ALA A 136 -8.57 38.68 -32.79
N LEU A 137 -9.14 38.55 -31.58
CA LEU A 137 -8.40 38.69 -30.33
C LEU A 137 -7.27 37.66 -30.16
N PRO A 138 -7.45 36.35 -30.46
CA PRO A 138 -6.37 35.37 -30.36
C PRO A 138 -5.15 35.74 -31.22
N GLY A 139 -5.40 36.22 -32.45
CA GLY A 139 -4.35 36.68 -33.36
C GLY A 139 -3.60 37.90 -32.82
N LYS A 140 -4.31 38.86 -32.21
CA LYS A 140 -3.69 40.02 -31.54
C LYS A 140 -2.82 39.62 -30.36
N ILE A 141 -3.30 38.69 -29.51
CA ILE A 141 -2.51 38.18 -28.38
C ILE A 141 -1.25 37.49 -28.91
N ARG A 142 -1.40 36.57 -29.87
CA ARG A 142 -0.27 35.83 -30.46
C ARG A 142 0.81 36.78 -31.00
N ALA A 143 0.42 37.79 -31.77
CA ALA A 143 1.35 38.79 -32.31
C ALA A 143 2.14 39.55 -31.22
N LEU A 144 1.54 39.77 -30.04
CA LEU A 144 2.19 40.49 -28.93
C LEU A 144 3.19 39.64 -28.14
N VAL A 145 2.92 38.34 -27.96
CA VAL A 145 3.64 37.51 -26.98
C VAL A 145 4.33 36.29 -27.55
N GLU A 146 4.11 35.90 -28.81
CA GLU A 146 4.66 34.66 -29.36
C GLU A 146 6.19 34.61 -29.28
N ALA A 147 6.88 35.71 -29.63
CA ALA A 147 8.33 35.77 -29.54
C ALA A 147 8.83 35.61 -28.09
N ASP A 148 8.15 36.27 -27.14
CA ASP A 148 8.48 36.20 -25.72
C ASP A 148 8.24 34.79 -25.16
N LEU A 149 7.12 34.15 -25.54
CA LEU A 149 6.79 32.78 -25.16
C LEU A 149 7.80 31.77 -25.73
N ARG A 150 8.16 31.89 -27.01
CA ARG A 150 9.18 31.02 -27.63
C ARG A 150 10.56 31.18 -26.98
N ALA A 151 10.90 32.37 -26.50
CA ALA A 151 12.12 32.59 -25.73
C ALA A 151 11.99 31.97 -24.32
N ALA A 152 10.88 32.20 -23.63
CA ALA A 152 10.62 31.66 -22.30
C ALA A 152 10.67 30.12 -22.27
N TYR A 153 10.11 29.43 -23.27
CA TYR A 153 10.15 27.97 -23.36
C TYR A 153 11.51 27.37 -23.71
N LYS A 154 12.52 28.19 -24.02
CA LYS A 154 13.91 27.73 -24.13
C LYS A 154 14.62 27.72 -22.77
N GLU A 155 14.06 28.36 -21.76
CA GLU A 155 14.60 28.37 -20.40
C GLU A 155 14.34 27.02 -19.72
N ARG A 156 15.41 26.36 -19.29
CA ARG A 156 15.34 25.01 -18.71
C ARG A 156 14.87 25.02 -17.25
N LYS A 157 15.30 26.01 -16.47
CA LYS A 157 14.93 26.13 -15.04
C LYS A 157 13.46 26.54 -14.91
N LYS A 158 12.67 25.74 -14.17
CA LYS A 158 11.22 25.95 -14.04
C LYS A 158 10.87 27.36 -13.58
N GLN A 159 11.49 27.85 -12.51
CA GLN A 159 11.14 29.15 -11.93
C GLN A 159 11.41 30.31 -12.90
N VAL A 160 12.58 30.30 -13.55
CA VAL A 160 12.96 31.34 -14.53
C VAL A 160 11.99 31.33 -15.71
N ARG A 161 11.60 30.14 -16.18
CA ARG A 161 10.60 29.97 -17.24
C ARG A 161 9.23 30.53 -16.82
N GLN A 162 8.75 30.20 -15.63
CA GLN A 162 7.47 30.69 -15.13
C GLN A 162 7.45 32.20 -14.96
N ASP A 163 8.54 32.81 -14.48
CA ASP A 163 8.66 34.26 -14.34
C ASP A 163 8.59 34.95 -15.73
N ALA A 164 9.26 34.39 -16.74
CA ALA A 164 9.23 34.89 -18.12
C ALA A 164 7.84 34.76 -18.77
N ILE A 165 7.16 33.63 -18.57
CA ILE A 165 5.76 33.44 -19.02
C ILE A 165 4.83 34.43 -18.31
N GLY A 166 5.02 34.64 -17.00
CA GLY A 166 4.28 35.63 -16.22
C GLY A 166 4.44 37.05 -16.74
N ALA A 167 5.68 37.43 -17.12
CA ALA A 167 5.96 38.72 -17.73
C ALA A 167 5.27 38.88 -19.11
N ALA A 168 5.32 37.85 -19.96
CA ALA A 168 4.61 37.85 -21.25
C ALA A 168 3.09 37.95 -21.08
N LYS A 169 2.52 37.24 -20.11
CA LYS A 169 1.09 37.33 -19.78
C LYS A 169 0.71 38.71 -19.29
N LYS A 170 1.51 39.29 -18.40
CA LYS A 170 1.30 40.67 -17.91
C LYS A 170 1.33 41.68 -19.05
N LYS A 171 2.29 41.56 -19.97
CA LYS A 171 2.37 42.39 -21.20
C LYS A 171 1.09 42.31 -22.04
N ALA A 172 0.55 41.12 -22.27
CA ALA A 172 -0.72 40.97 -23.01
C ALA A 172 -1.91 41.58 -22.27
N VAL A 173 -1.98 41.39 -20.94
CA VAL A 173 -3.04 41.96 -20.10
C VAL A 173 -2.97 43.49 -20.10
N ASP A 174 -1.80 44.06 -19.83
CA ASP A 174 -1.61 45.51 -19.76
C ASP A 174 -1.88 46.20 -21.11
N ALA A 175 -1.60 45.52 -22.23
CA ALA A 175 -1.82 46.06 -23.58
C ALA A 175 -3.28 45.95 -24.06
N LEU A 176 -4.05 44.95 -23.60
CA LEU A 176 -5.37 44.63 -24.15
C LEU A 176 -6.52 44.87 -23.18
N CYS A 177 -6.29 44.82 -21.86
CA CYS A 177 -7.32 45.01 -20.84
C CYS A 177 -7.29 46.46 -20.34
N ILE A 178 -7.88 47.39 -21.09
CA ILE A 178 -7.90 48.82 -20.76
C ILE A 178 -8.99 49.08 -19.71
N GLU A 179 -8.61 49.63 -18.55
CA GLU A 179 -9.58 49.97 -17.49
C GLU A 179 -10.54 51.07 -17.94
N GLY A 180 -11.85 50.83 -17.75
CA GLY A 180 -12.91 51.77 -18.13
C GLY A 180 -13.40 51.68 -19.57
N ASP A 181 -12.80 50.82 -20.41
CA ASP A 181 -13.29 50.51 -21.75
C ASP A 181 -14.15 49.24 -21.74
N GLU A 182 -15.47 49.39 -21.90
CA GLU A 182 -16.41 48.26 -21.94
C GLU A 182 -16.20 47.34 -23.17
N ALA A 183 -15.50 47.81 -24.21
CA ALA A 183 -15.16 47.00 -25.38
C ALA A 183 -13.86 46.19 -25.20
N ALA A 184 -13.08 46.46 -24.15
CA ALA A 184 -11.84 45.74 -23.88
C ALA A 184 -12.11 44.32 -23.32
N PRO A 185 -11.34 43.31 -23.74
CA PRO A 185 -11.49 41.96 -23.20
C PRO A 185 -11.12 41.89 -21.71
N SER A 186 -11.81 41.02 -20.97
CA SER A 186 -11.50 40.79 -19.56
C SER A 186 -10.16 40.07 -19.38
N LYS A 187 -9.51 40.31 -18.23
CA LYS A 187 -8.25 39.62 -17.84
C LYS A 187 -8.38 38.10 -17.89
N THR A 188 -9.55 37.57 -17.53
CA THR A 188 -9.87 36.15 -17.60
C THR A 188 -9.91 35.62 -19.04
N THR A 189 -10.48 36.38 -19.98
CA THR A 189 -10.57 36.01 -21.40
C THR A 189 -9.17 36.01 -22.03
N VAL A 190 -8.42 37.10 -21.84
CA VAL A 190 -7.02 37.18 -22.33
C VAL A 190 -6.18 36.06 -21.72
N GLY A 191 -6.33 35.79 -20.42
CA GLY A 191 -5.62 34.71 -19.75
C GLY A 191 -5.96 33.31 -20.28
N SER A 192 -7.21 33.06 -20.69
CA SER A 192 -7.63 31.78 -21.30
C SER A 192 -7.01 31.60 -22.69
N LEU A 193 -7.12 32.62 -23.55
CA LEU A 193 -6.56 32.59 -24.90
C LEU A 193 -5.03 32.54 -24.91
N PHE A 194 -4.39 33.21 -23.94
CA PHE A 194 -2.94 33.12 -23.74
C PHE A 194 -2.51 31.66 -23.49
N LYS A 195 -3.24 30.91 -22.67
CA LYS A 195 -2.95 29.48 -22.40
C LYS A 195 -3.15 28.60 -23.63
N GLU A 196 -4.12 28.92 -24.49
CA GLU A 196 -4.30 28.19 -25.75
C GLU A 196 -3.11 28.43 -26.70
N ILE A 197 -2.64 29.67 -26.80
CA ILE A 197 -1.45 30.01 -27.60
C ILE A 197 -0.19 29.35 -27.02
N GLU A 198 -0.07 29.30 -25.70
CA GLU A 198 0.99 28.59 -24.99
C GLU A 198 1.03 27.10 -25.37
N ALA A 199 -0.14 26.43 -25.32
CA ALA A 199 -0.28 25.04 -25.74
C ALA A 199 0.13 24.85 -27.21
N ASP A 200 -0.40 25.67 -28.12
CA ASP A 200 -0.10 25.57 -29.55
C ASP A 200 1.40 25.70 -29.85
N ILE A 201 2.09 26.64 -29.19
CA ILE A 201 3.53 26.87 -29.40
C ILE A 201 4.35 25.67 -28.96
N VAL A 202 4.07 25.15 -27.76
CA VAL A 202 4.81 24.02 -27.18
C VAL A 202 4.54 22.74 -27.96
N ARG A 203 3.26 22.46 -28.25
CA ARG A 203 2.83 21.25 -28.95
C ARG A 203 3.36 21.20 -30.37
N GLY A 204 3.21 22.28 -31.12
CA GLY A 204 3.76 22.40 -32.47
C GLY A 204 5.29 22.24 -32.47
N GLY A 205 5.98 22.89 -31.52
CA GLY A 205 7.43 22.77 -31.37
C GLY A 205 7.90 21.32 -31.14
N ILE A 206 7.23 20.58 -30.24
CA ILE A 206 7.56 19.17 -29.96
C ILE A 206 7.28 18.28 -31.17
N LEU A 207 6.14 18.46 -31.84
CA LEU A 207 5.77 17.65 -33.01
C LEU A 207 6.69 17.91 -34.21
N ASP A 208 7.15 19.14 -34.40
CA ASP A 208 7.97 19.53 -35.55
C ASP A 208 9.45 19.18 -35.35
N THR A 209 9.96 19.26 -34.12
CA THR A 209 11.41 19.11 -33.84
C THR A 209 11.78 17.87 -33.04
N GLY A 210 10.82 17.25 -32.35
CA GLY A 210 11.08 16.18 -31.38
C GLY A 210 11.77 16.65 -30.09
N LEU A 211 11.99 17.96 -29.92
CA LEU A 211 12.65 18.54 -28.75
C LEU A 211 11.62 19.12 -27.77
N ARG A 212 11.83 18.84 -26.49
CA ARG A 212 10.98 19.28 -25.38
C ARG A 212 11.45 20.59 -24.79
N ILE A 213 10.66 21.11 -23.85
CA ILE A 213 10.87 22.39 -23.15
C ILE A 213 12.25 22.46 -22.48
N ASP A 214 12.71 21.35 -21.90
CA ASP A 214 14.02 21.28 -21.25
C ASP A 214 15.16 20.84 -22.18
N GLY A 215 14.87 20.66 -23.48
CA GLY A 215 15.80 20.26 -24.51
C GLY A 215 16.03 18.76 -24.64
N ARG A 216 15.32 17.91 -23.87
CA ARG A 216 15.33 16.45 -24.07
C ARG A 216 14.59 16.05 -25.35
N ASP A 217 14.91 14.88 -25.85
CA ASP A 217 14.03 14.19 -26.80
C ASP A 217 12.80 13.60 -26.10
N THR A 218 11.90 13.02 -26.89
CA THR A 218 10.64 12.46 -26.41
C THR A 218 10.81 11.21 -25.54
N ARG A 219 11.97 10.53 -25.54
CA ARG A 219 12.18 9.23 -24.88
C ARG A 219 13.06 9.32 -23.63
N THR A 220 13.86 10.37 -23.51
CA THR A 220 14.87 10.55 -22.45
C THR A 220 14.23 10.89 -21.11
N VAL A 221 14.58 10.10 -20.08
CA VAL A 221 14.21 10.35 -18.67
C VAL A 221 15.16 11.39 -18.07
N ARG A 222 14.68 12.21 -17.12
CA ARG A 222 15.54 13.18 -16.41
C ARG A 222 16.60 12.46 -15.58
N GLN A 223 17.66 13.19 -15.21
CA GLN A 223 18.68 12.70 -14.30
C GLN A 223 18.06 12.19 -12.99
N ILE A 224 18.49 11.01 -12.53
CA ILE A 224 18.04 10.38 -11.30
C ILE A 224 19.20 10.34 -10.30
N ALA A 225 18.91 10.67 -9.05
CA ALA A 225 19.81 10.52 -7.92
C ALA A 225 19.04 9.80 -6.79
N PRO A 226 19.21 8.47 -6.66
CA PRO A 226 18.63 7.70 -5.58
C PRO A 226 19.61 7.60 -4.41
N GLU A 227 19.11 7.84 -3.20
CA GLU A 227 19.87 7.67 -1.95
C GLU A 227 19.02 6.88 -0.94
N VAL A 228 19.66 6.07 -0.09
CA VAL A 228 19.02 5.28 0.98
C VAL A 228 19.72 5.52 2.32
N GLY A 229 19.04 5.29 3.44
CA GLY A 229 19.60 5.47 4.77
C GLY A 229 19.91 6.95 5.11
N VAL A 230 19.16 7.88 4.50
CA VAL A 230 19.38 9.34 4.64
C VAL A 230 19.03 9.88 6.02
N LEU A 231 18.17 9.20 6.78
CA LEU A 231 17.79 9.57 8.14
C LEU A 231 18.31 8.53 9.16
N PRO A 232 18.98 8.95 10.25
CA PRO A 232 19.74 8.04 11.12
C PRO A 232 18.90 7.14 12.03
N ARG A 233 17.64 7.50 12.33
CA ARG A 233 16.79 6.80 13.30
C ARG A 233 15.58 6.08 12.72
N THR A 234 15.22 6.40 11.49
CA THR A 234 14.09 5.76 10.81
C THR A 234 14.40 4.30 10.51
N HIS A 235 13.39 3.42 10.48
CA HIS A 235 13.64 2.01 10.20
C HIS A 235 14.19 1.81 8.78
N GLY A 236 13.67 2.57 7.81
CA GLY A 236 14.31 2.79 6.52
C GLY A 236 13.95 4.16 5.95
N SER A 237 14.82 4.69 5.11
CA SER A 237 14.62 5.98 4.45
C SER A 237 15.24 6.02 3.06
N ALA A 238 14.64 6.80 2.18
CA ALA A 238 15.19 7.07 0.86
C ALA A 238 14.92 8.50 0.44
N LEU A 239 15.88 9.12 -0.25
CA LEU A 239 15.70 10.37 -0.97
C LEU A 239 15.79 10.05 -2.46
N PHE A 240 14.65 10.06 -3.14
CA PHE A 240 14.59 9.81 -4.57
C PHE A 240 14.39 11.13 -5.31
N THR A 241 15.41 11.54 -6.09
CA THR A 241 15.36 12.75 -6.91
C THR A 241 15.37 12.38 -8.39
N ARG A 242 14.44 12.93 -9.18
CA ARG A 242 14.39 12.82 -10.64
C ARG A 242 14.14 14.19 -11.26
N GLY A 243 15.19 14.81 -11.81
CA GLY A 243 15.18 16.21 -12.21
C GLY A 243 14.79 17.12 -11.03
N GLU A 244 13.80 17.98 -11.23
CA GLU A 244 13.22 18.88 -10.20
C GLU A 244 11.99 18.25 -9.49
N THR A 245 11.97 16.92 -9.35
CA THR A 245 10.98 16.19 -8.54
C THR A 245 11.72 15.36 -7.51
N GLN A 246 11.43 15.57 -6.23
CA GLN A 246 12.11 14.90 -5.12
C GLN A 246 11.08 14.42 -4.09
N ALA A 247 11.26 13.18 -3.66
CA ALA A 247 10.49 12.56 -2.59
C ALA A 247 11.43 12.03 -1.51
N LEU A 248 11.27 12.54 -0.28
CA LEU A 248 11.83 11.93 0.92
C LEU A 248 10.82 10.91 1.43
N VAL A 249 11.19 9.63 1.40
CA VAL A 249 10.30 8.54 1.80
C VAL A 249 10.87 7.83 3.03
N VAL A 250 10.00 7.61 4.02
CA VAL A 250 10.35 6.94 5.27
C VAL A 250 9.49 5.71 5.45
N ALA A 251 10.13 4.58 5.73
CA ALA A 251 9.50 3.33 6.13
C ALA A 251 9.54 3.18 7.65
N THR A 252 8.40 2.82 8.24
CA THR A 252 8.23 2.52 9.65
C THR A 252 7.56 1.16 9.78
N LEU A 253 8.12 0.33 10.64
CA LEU A 253 7.63 -1.01 10.97
C LEU A 253 6.90 -0.96 12.31
N GLY A 254 5.71 -1.52 12.34
CA GLY A 254 4.85 -1.57 13.51
C GLY A 254 4.37 -2.99 13.83
N THR A 255 3.67 -3.10 14.94
CA THR A 255 3.05 -4.31 15.48
C THR A 255 1.57 -4.36 15.14
N GLY A 256 0.85 -5.42 15.55
CA GLY A 256 -0.60 -5.52 15.34
C GLY A 256 -1.44 -4.40 15.97
N GLU A 257 -0.90 -3.65 16.94
CA GLU A 257 -1.57 -2.45 17.50
C GLU A 257 -1.55 -1.25 16.55
N ASP A 258 -0.62 -1.26 15.59
CA ASP A 258 -0.39 -0.18 14.63
C ASP A 258 -1.22 -0.38 13.34
N GLU A 259 -2.01 -1.46 13.28
CA GLU A 259 -2.96 -1.74 12.20
C GLU A 259 -4.05 -0.66 12.13
N GLN A 260 -4.41 -0.25 10.91
CA GLN A 260 -5.50 0.70 10.73
C GLN A 260 -6.83 -0.04 10.57
N TYR A 261 -7.75 0.16 11.51
CA TYR A 261 -9.14 -0.29 11.34
C TYR A 261 -9.81 0.56 10.27
N ILE A 262 -10.33 -0.11 9.25
CA ILE A 262 -11.15 0.49 8.20
C ILE A 262 -12.57 -0.01 8.41
N ASP A 263 -13.46 0.90 8.79
CA ASP A 263 -14.89 0.63 8.88
C ASP A 263 -15.53 0.90 7.51
N ALA A 264 -15.64 -0.15 6.70
CA ALA A 264 -16.13 -0.10 5.32
C ALA A 264 -17.55 -0.70 5.20
N LEU A 265 -18.18 -0.53 4.04
CA LEU A 265 -19.54 -1.02 3.79
C LEU A 265 -19.61 -2.56 3.81
N GLU A 266 -18.54 -3.21 3.38
CA GLU A 266 -18.36 -4.66 3.33
C GLU A 266 -18.13 -5.26 4.72
N GLY A 267 -17.84 -4.41 5.71
CA GLY A 267 -17.50 -4.78 7.07
C GLY A 267 -16.19 -4.14 7.52
N THR A 268 -15.96 -4.15 8.84
CA THR A 268 -14.72 -3.64 9.41
C THR A 268 -13.57 -4.61 9.14
N TYR A 269 -12.48 -4.12 8.57
CA TYR A 269 -11.24 -4.88 8.37
C TYR A 269 -10.02 -4.11 8.86
N LYS A 270 -8.86 -4.76 8.85
CA LYS A 270 -7.60 -4.17 9.29
C LYS A 270 -6.61 -4.06 8.14
N GLU A 271 -6.11 -2.86 7.91
CA GLU A 271 -5.08 -2.59 6.92
C GLU A 271 -3.70 -2.65 7.58
N THR A 272 -2.80 -3.42 6.96
CA THR A 272 -1.43 -3.63 7.47
C THR A 272 -0.39 -2.93 6.61
N PHE A 273 -0.78 -2.44 5.43
CA PHE A 273 0.07 -1.64 4.57
C PHE A 273 -0.49 -0.23 4.42
N LEU A 274 0.21 0.74 5.00
CA LEU A 274 -0.20 2.13 5.04
C LEU A 274 0.75 2.96 4.18
N LEU A 275 0.23 3.76 3.25
CA LEU A 275 1.02 4.72 2.50
C LEU A 275 0.37 6.09 2.57
N HIS A 276 1.07 7.01 3.23
CA HIS A 276 0.69 8.41 3.33
C HIS A 276 1.56 9.25 2.40
N TYR A 277 0.92 10.10 1.62
CA TYR A 277 1.56 10.97 0.66
C TYR A 277 1.23 12.41 1.05
N ASN A 278 2.26 13.24 1.17
CA ASN A 278 2.15 14.64 1.57
C ASN A 278 2.77 15.54 0.51
N PHE A 279 2.04 16.58 0.11
CA PHE A 279 2.44 17.54 -0.91
C PHE A 279 2.47 18.96 -0.33
N PRO A 280 3.51 19.31 0.44
CA PRO A 280 3.61 20.62 1.04
C PRO A 280 3.77 21.72 -0.03
N PRO A 281 3.26 22.94 0.21
CA PRO A 281 3.23 24.00 -0.80
C PRO A 281 4.63 24.50 -1.19
N TYR A 282 5.61 24.37 -0.29
CA TYR A 282 6.99 24.73 -0.60
C TYR A 282 7.59 23.86 -1.71
N SER A 283 7.05 22.65 -1.95
CA SER A 283 7.54 21.75 -3.00
C SER A 283 7.37 22.30 -4.42
N VAL A 284 6.49 23.29 -4.58
CA VAL A 284 6.26 24.02 -5.83
C VAL A 284 6.64 25.49 -5.71
N GLY A 285 7.29 25.90 -4.61
CA GLY A 285 7.67 27.30 -4.37
C GLY A 285 6.51 28.20 -3.94
N GLU A 286 5.40 27.63 -3.47
CA GLU A 286 4.21 28.38 -3.06
C GLU A 286 4.06 28.43 -1.54
N THR A 287 3.16 29.30 -1.06
CA THR A 287 2.66 29.28 0.33
C THR A 287 1.21 28.82 0.32
N GLY A 288 0.80 28.09 1.35
CA GLY A 288 -0.54 27.52 1.41
C GLY A 288 -0.91 27.09 2.82
N ARG A 289 -2.19 26.82 3.03
CA ARG A 289 -2.69 26.31 4.31
C ARG A 289 -2.23 24.87 4.49
N MET A 290 -1.44 24.61 5.54
CA MET A 290 -1.12 23.26 5.98
C MET A 290 -2.29 22.72 6.81
N GLY A 291 -2.88 21.60 6.40
CA GLY A 291 -4.02 20.97 7.04
C GLY A 291 -4.01 19.45 6.83
N GLY A 292 -5.18 18.81 6.90
CA GLY A 292 -5.30 17.41 6.51
C GLY A 292 -5.10 17.21 5.00
N ALA A 293 -4.79 15.97 4.61
CA ALA A 293 -4.54 15.61 3.22
C ALA A 293 -5.76 15.88 2.33
N GLY A 294 -5.55 16.54 1.20
CA GLY A 294 -6.55 16.78 0.17
C GLY A 294 -6.82 15.53 -0.70
N ARG A 295 -7.86 15.61 -1.55
CA ARG A 295 -8.24 14.50 -2.45
C ARG A 295 -7.09 14.03 -3.34
N ARG A 296 -6.28 14.95 -3.88
CA ARG A 296 -5.15 14.61 -4.77
C ARG A 296 -4.04 13.90 -4.01
N GLU A 297 -3.75 14.31 -2.78
CA GLU A 297 -2.74 13.66 -1.94
C GLU A 297 -3.15 12.23 -1.59
N ILE A 298 -4.42 12.03 -1.22
CA ILE A 298 -4.99 10.69 -0.99
C ILE A 298 -4.94 9.84 -2.27
N GLY A 299 -5.36 10.41 -3.42
CA GLY A 299 -5.35 9.70 -4.70
C GLY A 299 -3.94 9.29 -5.15
N HIS A 300 -2.96 10.19 -5.06
CA HIS A 300 -1.55 9.88 -5.37
C HIS A 300 -0.98 8.84 -4.41
N GLY A 301 -1.31 8.93 -3.12
CA GLY A 301 -0.92 7.93 -2.13
C GLY A 301 -1.52 6.57 -2.46
N LYS A 302 -2.81 6.50 -2.82
CA LYS A 302 -3.47 5.25 -3.20
C LYS A 302 -2.90 4.65 -4.49
N LEU A 303 -2.56 5.47 -5.49
CA LEU A 303 -1.88 5.01 -6.70
C LEU A 303 -0.53 4.36 -6.36
N ALA A 304 0.29 5.02 -5.54
CA ALA A 304 1.56 4.45 -5.12
C ALA A 304 1.39 3.18 -4.27
N TRP A 305 0.36 3.16 -3.42
CA TRP A 305 0.01 1.99 -2.61
C TRP A 305 -0.36 0.79 -3.49
N ARG A 306 -1.22 0.99 -4.50
CA ARG A 306 -1.60 -0.06 -5.48
C ARG A 306 -0.37 -0.62 -6.20
N ALA A 307 0.53 0.27 -6.62
CA ALA A 307 1.76 -0.11 -7.31
C ALA A 307 2.70 -1.00 -6.48
N LEU A 308 2.76 -0.80 -5.16
CA LEU A 308 3.71 -1.50 -4.28
C LEU A 308 3.12 -2.76 -3.65
N LYS A 309 1.79 -2.80 -3.45
CA LYS A 309 1.11 -3.94 -2.82
C LYS A 309 1.39 -5.27 -3.50
N ALA A 310 1.57 -5.28 -4.82
CA ALA A 310 1.86 -6.47 -5.61
C ALA A 310 3.16 -7.20 -5.23
N VAL A 311 4.15 -6.45 -4.70
CA VAL A 311 5.48 -6.98 -4.36
C VAL A 311 5.70 -7.18 -2.86
N LEU A 312 4.70 -6.89 -2.02
CA LEU A 312 4.84 -7.06 -0.58
C LEU A 312 4.99 -8.55 -0.22
N PRO A 313 5.77 -8.85 0.85
CA PRO A 313 5.78 -10.17 1.45
C PRO A 313 4.41 -10.48 2.07
N THR A 314 4.13 -11.75 2.29
CA THR A 314 2.94 -12.15 3.07
C THR A 314 3.12 -11.79 4.55
N GLN A 315 2.02 -11.73 5.29
CA GLN A 315 2.08 -11.53 6.75
C GLN A 315 2.71 -12.72 7.49
N GLU A 316 2.81 -13.89 6.86
CA GLU A 316 3.55 -15.04 7.38
C GLU A 316 5.06 -14.86 7.20
N GLU A 317 5.49 -14.36 6.04
CA GLU A 317 6.89 -14.11 5.71
C GLU A 317 7.45 -12.90 6.48
N PHE A 318 6.62 -11.87 6.67
CA PHE A 318 7.03 -10.62 7.30
C PHE A 318 5.89 -10.07 8.18
N PRO A 319 5.82 -10.45 9.47
CA PRO A 319 4.65 -10.22 10.34
C PRO A 319 4.58 -8.81 10.91
N TYR A 320 4.74 -7.79 10.06
CA TYR A 320 4.81 -6.38 10.43
C TYR A 320 3.69 -5.57 9.78
N VAL A 321 3.28 -4.52 10.47
CA VAL A 321 2.59 -3.40 9.83
C VAL A 321 3.63 -2.52 9.17
N ILE A 322 3.42 -2.18 7.90
CA ILE A 322 4.33 -1.35 7.12
C ILE A 322 3.66 -0.01 6.90
N ARG A 323 4.25 1.06 7.44
CA ARG A 323 3.86 2.44 7.15
C ARG A 323 4.93 3.14 6.34
N LEU A 324 4.52 3.66 5.19
CA LEU A 324 5.30 4.53 4.35
C LEU A 324 4.76 5.96 4.43
N VAL A 325 5.65 6.93 4.59
CA VAL A 325 5.34 8.35 4.46
C VAL A 325 6.23 8.94 3.39
N SER A 326 5.62 9.51 2.36
CA SER A 326 6.32 10.21 1.28
C SER A 326 6.08 11.71 1.40
N GLU A 327 7.13 12.44 1.74
CA GLU A 327 7.18 13.90 1.77
C GLU A 327 7.74 14.40 0.45
N ILE A 328 6.92 15.08 -0.35
CA ILE A 328 7.38 15.69 -1.60
C ILE A 328 8.09 16.99 -1.28
N THR A 329 9.41 17.04 -1.51
CA THR A 329 10.23 18.22 -1.22
C THR A 329 10.39 19.11 -2.43
N GLU A 330 10.29 18.56 -3.64
CA GLU A 330 10.30 19.29 -4.92
C GLU A 330 9.34 18.62 -5.90
N SER A 331 8.64 19.41 -6.74
CA SER A 331 7.76 18.87 -7.76
C SER A 331 7.77 19.66 -9.07
N ASN A 332 8.24 19.00 -10.12
CA ASN A 332 8.11 19.46 -11.50
C ASN A 332 7.77 18.31 -12.48
N GLY A 333 7.12 17.26 -12.00
CA GLY A 333 6.68 16.13 -12.82
C GLY A 333 6.49 14.88 -12.00
N SER A 334 5.26 14.35 -12.00
CA SER A 334 4.79 13.15 -11.28
C SER A 334 5.57 12.77 -10.03
N SER A 335 5.32 13.52 -8.96
CA SER A 335 5.75 13.18 -7.61
C SER A 335 5.14 11.85 -7.11
N SER A 336 3.97 11.44 -7.61
CA SER A 336 3.39 10.11 -7.29
C SER A 336 4.27 8.94 -7.75
N MET A 337 4.90 9.05 -8.92
CA MET A 337 5.84 8.02 -9.40
C MET A 337 7.20 8.11 -8.68
N ALA A 338 7.62 9.31 -8.28
CA ALA A 338 8.78 9.46 -7.39
C ALA A 338 8.53 8.79 -6.01
N THR A 339 7.31 8.89 -5.48
CA THR A 339 6.90 8.16 -4.28
C THR A 339 7.02 6.66 -4.45
N VAL A 340 6.53 6.08 -5.56
CA VAL A 340 6.68 4.63 -5.81
C VAL A 340 8.16 4.21 -5.76
N CYS A 341 9.03 4.91 -6.48
CA CYS A 341 10.46 4.61 -6.51
C CYS A 341 11.11 4.77 -5.12
N GLY A 342 10.86 5.90 -4.44
CA GLY A 342 11.39 6.17 -3.11
C GLY A 342 10.88 5.20 -2.06
N SER A 343 9.62 4.79 -2.15
CA SER A 343 9.04 3.76 -1.28
C SER A 343 9.65 2.38 -1.51
N SER A 344 9.87 1.98 -2.76
CA SER A 344 10.58 0.73 -3.06
C SER A 344 11.97 0.72 -2.41
N LEU A 345 12.72 1.82 -2.53
CA LEU A 345 14.03 1.99 -1.91
C LEU A 345 13.96 1.98 -0.38
N ALA A 346 13.04 2.75 0.22
CA ALA A 346 12.89 2.86 1.67
C ALA A 346 12.44 1.54 2.31
N MET A 347 11.62 0.73 1.62
CA MET A 347 11.26 -0.61 2.08
C MET A 347 12.45 -1.55 2.08
N MET A 348 13.26 -1.54 1.01
CA MET A 348 14.49 -2.34 0.94
C MET A 348 15.50 -1.91 2.00
N ASP A 349 15.66 -0.60 2.21
CA ASP A 349 16.51 -0.03 3.25
C ASP A 349 16.03 -0.41 4.67
N ALA A 350 14.72 -0.55 4.87
CA ALA A 350 14.13 -1.03 6.14
C ALA A 350 14.26 -2.54 6.37
N GLY A 351 14.83 -3.29 5.43
CA GLY A 351 14.92 -4.75 5.50
C GLY A 351 13.61 -5.48 5.22
N ILE A 352 12.64 -4.82 4.58
CA ILE A 352 11.38 -5.46 4.18
C ILE A 352 11.66 -6.35 2.96
N PRO A 353 11.38 -7.67 3.02
CA PRO A 353 11.70 -8.60 1.94
C PRO A 353 10.67 -8.50 0.79
N ILE A 354 10.64 -7.36 0.10
CA ILE A 354 9.82 -7.20 -1.10
C ILE A 354 10.30 -8.15 -2.19
N LYS A 355 9.37 -8.71 -2.97
CA LYS A 355 9.65 -9.70 -4.01
C LYS A 355 10.62 -9.15 -5.06
N ARG A 356 10.39 -7.92 -5.50
CA ARG A 356 11.21 -7.18 -6.48
C ARG A 356 11.07 -5.66 -6.28
N PRO A 357 12.08 -4.86 -6.66
CA PRO A 357 11.96 -3.41 -6.69
C PRO A 357 10.90 -2.95 -7.72
N VAL A 358 10.17 -1.88 -7.39
CA VAL A 358 9.14 -1.29 -8.25
C VAL A 358 9.53 0.14 -8.60
N ALA A 359 9.47 0.47 -9.88
CA ALA A 359 9.65 1.84 -10.38
C ALA A 359 8.39 2.35 -11.05
N GLY A 360 8.22 3.67 -11.02
CA GLY A 360 7.15 4.39 -11.70
C GLY A 360 7.67 5.41 -12.70
N ILE A 361 6.98 5.53 -13.84
CA ILE A 361 7.21 6.58 -14.82
C ILE A 361 5.89 7.29 -15.17
N ALA A 362 5.97 8.61 -15.37
CA ALA A 362 4.88 9.38 -15.92
C ALA A 362 5.15 9.70 -17.38
N MET A 363 4.10 9.57 -18.17
CA MET A 363 4.14 9.60 -19.61
C MET A 363 3.09 10.59 -20.10
N GLY A 364 3.36 11.23 -21.23
CA GLY A 364 2.43 12.13 -21.89
C GLY A 364 2.22 11.77 -23.34
N LEU A 365 1.16 12.29 -23.92
CA LEU A 365 0.90 12.24 -25.36
C LEU A 365 0.49 13.63 -25.86
N ILE A 366 1.04 14.01 -26.99
CA ILE A 366 0.54 15.13 -27.80
C ILE A 366 0.03 14.53 -29.11
N LEU A 367 -1.19 14.87 -29.51
CA LEU A 367 -1.86 14.40 -30.71
C LEU A 367 -2.45 15.60 -31.47
N GLU A 368 -2.05 15.78 -32.72
CA GLU A 368 -2.61 16.75 -33.65
C GLU A 368 -2.95 16.09 -34.99
N GLY A 369 -4.25 15.89 -35.23
CA GLY A 369 -4.72 15.15 -36.39
C GLY A 369 -4.18 13.72 -36.39
N LYS A 370 -3.25 13.42 -37.31
CA LYS A 370 -2.57 12.11 -37.39
C LYS A 370 -1.16 12.11 -36.80
N ARG A 371 -0.60 13.27 -36.44
CA ARG A 371 0.75 13.39 -35.87
C ARG A 371 0.66 13.23 -34.37
N PHE A 372 1.54 12.44 -33.78
CA PHE A 372 1.61 12.33 -32.32
C PHE A 372 3.04 12.20 -31.81
N ALA A 373 3.25 12.56 -30.55
CA ALA A 373 4.49 12.35 -29.81
C ALA A 373 4.19 11.79 -28.42
N VAL A 374 4.81 10.66 -28.08
CA VAL A 374 4.79 10.08 -26.74
C VAL A 374 5.98 10.63 -25.95
N LEU A 375 5.72 11.21 -24.78
CA LEU A 375 6.72 11.86 -23.94
C LEU A 375 7.03 11.00 -22.71
N SER A 376 8.29 10.65 -22.51
CA SER A 376 8.78 9.95 -21.31
C SER A 376 9.13 10.94 -20.20
N ASP A 377 8.73 10.61 -18.97
CA ASP A 377 9.05 11.40 -17.76
C ASP A 377 8.69 12.88 -17.93
N ILE A 378 7.38 13.12 -18.06
CA ILE A 378 6.81 14.44 -18.34
C ILE A 378 7.06 15.45 -17.22
N LEU A 379 7.23 16.70 -17.63
CA LEU A 379 7.24 17.87 -16.76
C LEU A 379 5.80 18.29 -16.39
N GLY A 380 5.66 19.13 -15.36
CA GLY A 380 4.35 19.70 -15.00
C GLY A 380 3.71 20.51 -16.15
N ASP A 381 4.52 21.23 -16.93
CA ASP A 381 4.06 21.96 -18.11
C ASP A 381 3.54 21.01 -19.20
N GLU A 382 4.21 19.88 -19.42
CA GLU A 382 3.86 18.91 -20.46
C GLU A 382 2.60 18.10 -20.11
N ASP A 383 2.35 17.86 -18.83
CA ASP A 383 1.05 17.36 -18.35
C ASP A 383 -0.05 18.38 -18.66
N HIS A 384 0.15 19.65 -18.26
CA HIS A 384 -0.88 20.69 -18.45
C HIS A 384 -1.28 20.89 -19.92
N LEU A 385 -0.31 20.78 -20.83
CA LEU A 385 -0.48 21.06 -22.26
C LEU A 385 -0.68 19.79 -23.13
N GLY A 386 -0.48 18.60 -22.55
CA GLY A 386 -0.66 17.31 -23.21
C GLY A 386 -2.12 16.87 -23.31
N ASP A 387 -2.38 15.91 -24.20
CA ASP A 387 -3.71 15.37 -24.47
C ASP A 387 -4.06 14.11 -23.67
N MET A 388 -3.02 13.42 -23.19
CA MET A 388 -3.14 12.31 -22.26
C MET A 388 -1.93 12.36 -21.34
N ASP A 389 -2.19 12.15 -20.05
CA ASP A 389 -1.17 11.82 -19.08
C ASP A 389 -1.46 10.42 -18.53
N PHE A 390 -0.43 9.60 -18.44
CA PHE A 390 -0.57 8.28 -17.84
C PHE A 390 0.67 7.90 -17.05
N LYS A 391 0.45 7.05 -16.05
CA LYS A 391 1.43 6.68 -15.04
C LYS A 391 1.50 5.17 -15.04
N VAL A 392 2.70 4.65 -15.24
CA VAL A 392 2.95 3.21 -15.30
C VAL A 392 3.95 2.87 -14.21
N ALA A 393 3.54 2.01 -13.28
CA ALA A 393 4.39 1.45 -12.25
C ALA A 393 4.49 -0.06 -12.39
N GLY A 394 5.64 -0.62 -12.01
CA GLY A 394 5.89 -2.03 -12.16
C GLY A 394 7.32 -2.44 -11.87
N THR A 395 7.53 -3.75 -11.96
CA THR A 395 8.84 -4.40 -11.85
C THR A 395 9.45 -4.58 -13.24
N ASP A 396 10.56 -5.31 -13.29
CA ASP A 396 11.13 -5.86 -14.53
C ASP A 396 10.25 -6.95 -15.16
N GLN A 397 9.39 -7.62 -14.38
CA GLN A 397 8.51 -8.71 -14.85
C GLN A 397 7.17 -8.22 -15.40
N GLY A 398 6.67 -7.08 -14.93
CA GLY A 398 5.39 -6.57 -15.41
C GLY A 398 4.93 -5.29 -14.71
N VAL A 399 3.75 -4.84 -15.12
CA VAL A 399 3.02 -3.71 -14.56
C VAL A 399 2.35 -4.13 -13.25
N THR A 400 2.51 -3.29 -12.23
CA THR A 400 1.81 -3.42 -10.94
C THR A 400 0.71 -2.38 -10.77
N SER A 401 0.79 -1.25 -11.48
CA SER A 401 -0.29 -0.28 -11.54
C SER A 401 -0.21 0.55 -12.81
N LEU A 402 -1.37 0.85 -13.38
CA LEU A 402 -1.55 1.74 -14.53
C LEU A 402 -2.67 2.73 -14.20
N GLN A 403 -2.37 4.02 -14.32
CA GLN A 403 -3.34 5.11 -14.27
C GLN A 403 -3.28 5.88 -15.58
N MET A 404 -4.41 6.19 -16.20
CA MET A 404 -4.49 6.97 -17.43
C MET A 404 -5.59 8.02 -17.31
N ASP A 405 -5.28 9.25 -17.70
CA ASP A 405 -6.23 10.35 -17.83
C ASP A 405 -6.13 10.91 -19.26
N ILE A 406 -7.22 10.79 -20.01
CA ILE A 406 -7.29 11.16 -21.42
C ILE A 406 -8.20 12.39 -21.55
N LYS A 407 -7.67 13.46 -22.16
CA LYS A 407 -8.34 14.76 -22.28
C LYS A 407 -9.05 14.95 -23.63
N ILE A 408 -8.76 14.08 -24.61
CA ILE A 408 -9.33 14.16 -25.97
C ILE A 408 -9.80 12.79 -26.47
N ALA A 409 -10.75 12.78 -27.41
CA ALA A 409 -11.06 11.58 -28.17
C ALA A 409 -9.96 11.30 -29.23
N GLY A 410 -9.87 10.04 -29.68
CA GLY A 410 -9.03 9.65 -30.82
C GLY A 410 -7.70 8.97 -30.49
N ILE A 411 -7.46 8.62 -29.22
CA ILE A 411 -6.33 7.78 -28.84
C ILE A 411 -6.67 6.32 -29.16
N THR A 412 -6.01 5.78 -30.19
CA THR A 412 -6.23 4.41 -30.65
C THR A 412 -5.46 3.40 -29.80
N GLU A 413 -5.85 2.13 -29.89
CA GLU A 413 -5.12 1.01 -29.29
C GLU A 413 -3.65 0.96 -29.75
N GLU A 414 -3.39 1.27 -31.03
CA GLU A 414 -2.04 1.33 -31.58
C GLU A 414 -1.17 2.40 -30.89
N ILE A 415 -1.74 3.59 -30.65
CA ILE A 415 -1.05 4.66 -29.93
C ILE A 415 -0.77 4.22 -28.49
N MET A 416 -1.74 3.62 -27.81
CA MET A 416 -1.55 3.09 -26.45
C MET A 416 -0.46 2.03 -26.38
N LYS A 417 -0.37 1.15 -27.39
CA LYS A 417 0.68 0.12 -27.47
C LYS A 417 2.07 0.73 -27.58
N VAL A 418 2.25 1.74 -28.44
CA VAL A 418 3.50 2.49 -28.55
C VAL A 418 3.83 3.19 -27.23
N ALA A 419 2.83 3.79 -26.60
CA ALA A 419 2.99 4.54 -25.36
C ALA A 419 3.42 3.64 -24.18
N LEU A 420 2.79 2.47 -24.02
CA LEU A 420 3.15 1.49 -23.00
C LEU A 420 4.53 0.86 -23.25
N ALA A 421 4.90 0.60 -24.50
CA ALA A 421 6.23 0.10 -24.84
C ALA A 421 7.32 1.10 -24.43
N GLN A 422 7.14 2.39 -24.76
CA GLN A 422 8.06 3.44 -24.35
C GLN A 422 8.09 3.63 -22.82
N ALA A 423 6.94 3.48 -22.15
CA ALA A 423 6.87 3.52 -20.69
C ALA A 423 7.66 2.37 -20.04
N LYS A 424 7.60 1.16 -20.62
CA LYS A 424 8.39 0.01 -20.16
C LYS A 424 9.89 0.30 -20.22
N GLU A 425 10.37 0.83 -21.34
CA GLU A 425 11.79 1.20 -21.48
C GLU A 425 12.21 2.23 -20.43
N GLY A 426 11.40 3.27 -20.22
CA GLY A 426 11.66 4.29 -19.20
C GLY A 426 11.65 3.72 -17.78
N ARG A 427 10.69 2.83 -17.47
CA ARG A 427 10.59 2.13 -16.18
C ARG A 427 11.83 1.27 -15.92
N GLN A 428 12.28 0.50 -16.90
CA GLN A 428 13.49 -0.32 -16.80
C GLN A 428 14.75 0.53 -16.59
N HIS A 429 14.85 1.67 -17.27
CA HIS A 429 15.94 2.62 -17.03
C HIS A 429 15.93 3.14 -15.58
N ILE A 430 14.76 3.53 -15.05
CA ILE A 430 14.63 4.00 -13.66
C ILE A 430 14.99 2.92 -12.65
N LEU A 431 14.56 1.66 -12.87
CA LEU A 431 14.98 0.51 -12.05
C LEU A 431 16.51 0.36 -12.04
N GLY A 432 17.15 0.50 -13.20
CA GLY A 432 18.60 0.46 -13.33
C GLY A 432 19.31 1.58 -12.55
N GLU A 433 18.74 2.79 -12.51
CA GLU A 433 19.25 3.89 -11.70
C GLU A 433 19.04 3.63 -10.20
N MET A 434 17.87 3.14 -9.79
CA MET A 434 17.57 2.77 -8.40
C MET A 434 18.53 1.71 -7.86
N ALA A 435 18.88 0.71 -8.69
CA ALA A 435 19.81 -0.35 -8.35
C ALA A 435 21.23 0.14 -7.99
N LYS A 436 21.59 1.38 -8.37
CA LYS A 436 22.86 1.99 -7.97
C LYS A 436 22.90 2.38 -6.48
N ALA A 437 21.74 2.59 -5.85
CA ALA A 437 21.64 2.88 -4.43
C ALA A 437 21.54 1.61 -3.58
N ILE A 438 20.65 0.68 -3.97
CA ILE A 438 20.45 -0.60 -3.30
C ILE A 438 19.86 -1.61 -4.29
N THR A 439 20.36 -2.85 -4.28
CA THR A 439 19.96 -3.90 -5.23
C THR A 439 19.02 -4.95 -4.64
N ALA A 440 19.08 -5.17 -3.33
CA ALA A 440 18.24 -6.09 -2.58
C ALA A 440 17.91 -5.50 -1.20
N SER A 441 16.83 -5.95 -0.58
CA SER A 441 16.51 -5.58 0.80
C SER A 441 17.65 -5.92 1.75
N ARG A 442 17.86 -5.09 2.77
CA ARG A 442 18.84 -5.40 3.83
C ARG A 442 18.46 -6.72 4.51
N GLU A 443 19.48 -7.53 4.82
CA GLU A 443 19.29 -8.84 5.45
C GLU A 443 18.80 -8.72 6.90
N GLU A 444 19.20 -7.66 7.59
CA GLU A 444 18.82 -7.39 8.98
C GLU A 444 17.97 -6.13 9.09
N LEU A 445 17.00 -6.17 10.02
CA LEU A 445 16.23 -4.99 10.42
C LEU A 445 17.12 -4.03 11.24
N GLY A 446 16.90 -2.72 11.06
CA GLY A 446 17.62 -1.70 11.80
C GLY A 446 17.44 -1.82 13.32
N GLU A 447 18.41 -1.30 14.09
CA GLU A 447 18.44 -1.38 15.56
C GLU A 447 17.16 -0.85 16.23
N PHE A 448 16.56 0.19 15.66
CA PHE A 448 15.35 0.82 16.21
C PHE A 448 14.05 0.16 15.76
N ALA A 449 14.11 -0.77 14.79
CA ALA A 449 12.93 -1.50 14.36
C ALA A 449 12.52 -2.52 15.43
N PRO A 450 11.22 -2.70 15.69
CA PRO A 450 10.76 -3.76 16.57
C PRO A 450 11.16 -5.11 15.97
N ARG A 451 11.74 -5.99 16.79
CA ARG A 451 11.92 -7.39 16.45
C ARG A 451 10.69 -8.15 16.91
N ILE A 452 10.16 -9.02 16.07
CA ILE A 452 9.00 -9.86 16.39
C ILE A 452 9.47 -11.31 16.44
N GLU A 453 9.31 -11.94 17.60
CA GLU A 453 9.45 -13.38 17.75
C GLU A 453 8.07 -14.02 17.87
N THR A 454 7.89 -15.17 17.24
CA THR A 454 6.62 -15.90 17.25
C THR A 454 6.75 -17.19 18.05
N MET A 455 5.69 -17.56 18.77
CA MET A 455 5.58 -18.78 19.54
C MET A 455 4.20 -19.38 19.32
N GLN A 456 4.14 -20.66 18.93
CA GLN A 456 2.87 -21.39 18.85
C GLN A 456 2.57 -22.05 20.19
N ILE A 457 1.36 -21.85 20.70
CA ILE A 457 0.85 -22.50 21.91
C ILE A 457 -0.44 -23.30 21.61
N PRO A 458 -0.77 -24.31 22.43
CA PRO A 458 -2.05 -25.01 22.33
C PRO A 458 -3.24 -24.07 22.61
N LYS A 459 -4.35 -24.24 21.87
CA LYS A 459 -5.53 -23.36 21.98
C LYS A 459 -6.15 -23.34 23.38
N ASP A 460 -6.11 -24.46 24.10
CA ASP A 460 -6.59 -24.57 25.47
C ASP A 460 -5.77 -23.73 26.47
N LYS A 461 -4.52 -23.41 26.13
CA LYS A 461 -3.57 -22.64 26.95
C LYS A 461 -3.66 -21.13 26.76
N ILE A 462 -4.34 -20.66 25.71
CA ILE A 462 -4.55 -19.23 25.46
C ILE A 462 -5.15 -18.53 26.69
N ARG A 463 -6.14 -19.17 27.32
CA ARG A 463 -6.83 -18.62 28.51
C ARG A 463 -5.90 -18.47 29.71
N GLU A 464 -4.92 -19.35 29.88
CA GLU A 464 -3.94 -19.30 30.97
C GLU A 464 -2.95 -18.13 30.77
N VAL A 465 -2.51 -17.89 29.53
CA VAL A 465 -1.59 -16.80 29.18
C VAL A 465 -2.27 -15.43 29.25
N ILE A 466 -3.51 -15.32 28.78
CA ILE A 466 -4.30 -14.07 28.89
C ILE A 466 -4.65 -13.79 30.37
N GLY A 467 -5.06 -14.85 31.10
CA GLY A 467 -5.57 -14.76 32.45
C GLY A 467 -6.95 -14.09 32.53
N THR A 468 -7.59 -14.16 33.70
CA THR A 468 -8.94 -13.60 33.89
C THR A 468 -8.95 -12.10 33.62
N GLY A 469 -9.71 -11.66 32.61
CA GLY A 469 -9.81 -10.25 32.21
C GLY A 469 -8.53 -9.66 31.61
N GLY A 470 -7.60 -10.48 31.12
CA GLY A 470 -6.33 -10.02 30.57
C GLY A 470 -5.29 -9.63 31.64
N LYS A 471 -5.47 -10.06 32.89
CA LYS A 471 -4.59 -9.66 34.00
C LYS A 471 -3.15 -10.15 33.81
N VAL A 472 -2.97 -11.41 33.41
CA VAL A 472 -1.64 -12.04 33.32
C VAL A 472 -0.87 -11.46 32.14
N ILE A 473 -1.50 -11.36 30.97
CA ILE A 473 -0.87 -10.76 29.78
C ILE A 473 -0.45 -9.30 30.03
N ARG A 474 -1.30 -8.50 30.69
CA ARG A 474 -0.95 -7.11 31.05
C ARG A 474 0.23 -7.04 32.01
N GLU A 475 0.30 -7.94 32.98
CA GLU A 475 1.43 -8.02 33.92
C GLU A 475 2.75 -8.37 33.20
N ILE A 476 2.71 -9.32 32.26
CA ILE A 476 3.89 -9.68 31.44
C ILE A 476 4.33 -8.46 30.62
N VAL A 477 3.41 -7.80 29.91
CA VAL A 477 3.70 -6.60 29.11
C VAL A 477 4.29 -5.48 29.98
N GLU A 478 3.69 -5.20 31.15
CA GLU A 478 4.14 -4.14 32.07
C GLU A 478 5.54 -4.42 32.65
N LYS A 479 5.84 -5.69 32.97
CA LYS A 479 7.12 -6.07 33.60
C LYS A 479 8.25 -6.24 32.62
N THR A 480 7.96 -6.74 31.42
CA THR A 480 8.98 -7.01 30.40
C THR A 480 9.20 -5.82 29.47
N GLY A 481 8.19 -4.97 29.27
CA GLY A 481 8.19 -3.89 28.28
C GLY A 481 7.93 -4.37 26.84
N ALA A 482 7.81 -5.68 26.61
CA ALA A 482 7.49 -6.24 25.30
C ALA A 482 5.99 -6.12 25.01
N LYS A 483 5.64 -5.85 23.75
CA LYS A 483 4.26 -5.94 23.26
C LYS A 483 3.94 -7.39 22.93
N ILE A 484 2.78 -7.89 23.35
CA ILE A 484 2.38 -9.27 23.10
C ILE A 484 0.99 -9.27 22.45
N ASN A 485 0.89 -9.90 21.28
CA ASN A 485 -0.37 -10.16 20.59
C ASN A 485 -0.60 -11.68 20.50
N ILE A 486 -1.83 -12.13 20.73
CA ILE A 486 -2.22 -13.54 20.72
C ILE A 486 -3.44 -13.66 19.82
N ASP A 487 -3.40 -14.55 18.82
CA ASP A 487 -4.55 -14.87 17.99
C ASP A 487 -5.38 -16.05 18.53
N ASP A 488 -6.54 -16.31 17.90
CA ASP A 488 -7.47 -17.38 18.28
C ASP A 488 -6.96 -18.77 17.89
N GLU A 489 -5.86 -18.83 17.14
CA GLU A 489 -5.13 -20.02 16.72
C GLU A 489 -4.04 -20.42 17.72
N GLY A 490 -3.67 -19.54 18.65
CA GLY A 490 -2.63 -19.75 19.64
C GLY A 490 -1.23 -19.33 19.17
N LEU A 491 -1.13 -18.55 18.10
CA LEU A 491 0.11 -17.89 17.71
C LEU A 491 0.30 -16.62 18.55
N ILE A 492 1.40 -16.59 19.29
CA ILE A 492 1.81 -15.45 20.09
C ILE A 492 2.91 -14.70 19.34
N LYS A 493 2.71 -13.41 19.10
CA LYS A 493 3.70 -12.47 18.55
C LYS A 493 4.23 -11.59 19.68
N ILE A 494 5.52 -11.71 20.01
CA ILE A 494 6.21 -10.94 21.04
C ILE A 494 7.11 -9.91 20.33
N ALA A 495 6.88 -8.62 20.58
CA ALA A 495 7.55 -7.54 19.88
C ALA A 495 8.26 -6.57 20.83
N SER A 496 9.53 -6.29 20.58
CA SER A 496 10.28 -5.19 21.21
C SER A 496 11.48 -4.79 20.35
N SER A 497 11.99 -3.57 20.50
CA SER A 497 13.29 -3.18 19.94
C SER A 497 14.48 -3.78 20.71
N ASP A 498 14.27 -4.23 21.96
CA ASP A 498 15.30 -4.83 22.81
C ASP A 498 15.08 -6.35 22.93
N LYS A 499 16.07 -7.12 22.47
CA LYS A 499 16.06 -8.58 22.53
C LYS A 499 15.90 -9.12 23.96
N ALA A 500 16.46 -8.44 24.97
CA ALA A 500 16.35 -8.88 26.35
C ALA A 500 14.90 -8.87 26.86
N GLN A 501 14.09 -7.93 26.37
CA GLN A 501 12.67 -7.83 26.70
C GLN A 501 11.86 -8.96 26.06
N ILE A 502 12.18 -9.29 24.80
CA ILE A 502 11.58 -10.42 24.08
C ILE A 502 11.90 -11.73 24.80
N ASP A 503 13.17 -11.98 25.10
CA ASP A 503 13.62 -13.20 25.79
C ASP A 503 12.94 -13.35 27.16
N ALA A 504 12.76 -12.25 27.89
CA ALA A 504 12.08 -12.25 29.18
C ALA A 504 10.59 -12.60 29.04
N ALA A 505 9.90 -11.99 28.07
CA ALA A 505 8.50 -12.30 27.79
C ALA A 505 8.31 -13.73 27.29
N TYR A 506 9.18 -14.19 26.37
CA TYR A 506 9.18 -15.55 25.84
C TYR A 506 9.32 -16.57 26.97
N LYS A 507 10.32 -16.41 27.85
CA LYS A 507 10.54 -17.32 28.98
C LYS A 507 9.36 -17.35 29.94
N TRP A 508 8.73 -16.19 30.19
CA TRP A 508 7.58 -16.13 31.07
C TRP A 508 6.38 -16.86 30.46
N ILE A 509 6.04 -16.58 29.21
CA ILE A 509 4.94 -17.26 28.50
C ILE A 509 5.21 -18.75 28.41
N HIS A 510 6.43 -19.14 28.04
CA HIS A 510 6.83 -20.54 28.01
C HIS A 510 6.69 -21.21 29.38
N SER A 511 6.99 -20.53 30.49
CA SER A 511 6.79 -21.10 31.83
C SER A 511 5.33 -21.34 32.21
N ILE A 512 4.39 -20.60 31.62
CA ILE A 512 2.95 -20.79 31.82
C ILE A 512 2.44 -21.97 30.99
N VAL A 513 2.91 -22.08 29.74
CA VAL A 513 2.41 -23.04 28.76
C VAL A 513 3.12 -24.38 28.85
N ALA A 514 4.37 -24.40 29.31
CA ALA A 514 5.17 -25.61 29.37
C ALA A 514 4.42 -26.70 30.15
N GLU A 515 4.40 -27.88 29.58
CA GLU A 515 3.87 -29.06 30.23
C GLU A 515 5.02 -29.93 30.71
N PRO A 516 4.90 -30.55 31.89
CA PRO A 516 5.92 -31.46 32.34
C PRO A 516 5.90 -32.73 31.48
N GLU A 517 7.06 -33.10 30.94
CA GLU A 517 7.24 -34.26 30.07
C GLU A 517 7.33 -35.54 30.89
N VAL A 518 6.59 -36.58 30.47
CA VAL A 518 6.62 -37.89 31.12
C VAL A 518 8.00 -38.50 30.91
N GLY A 519 8.70 -38.75 32.02
CA GLY A 519 10.04 -39.31 32.00
C GLY A 519 11.12 -38.33 32.46
N GLU A 520 10.85 -37.02 32.49
CA GLU A 520 11.80 -36.03 32.98
C GLU A 520 11.88 -35.95 34.51
N ILE A 521 13.04 -35.53 35.00
CA ILE A 521 13.33 -35.33 36.42
C ILE A 521 13.23 -33.84 36.72
N TYR A 522 12.33 -33.49 37.62
CA TYR A 522 12.11 -32.13 38.09
C TYR A 522 12.60 -31.97 39.52
N LYS A 523 13.12 -30.78 39.83
CA LYS A 523 13.39 -30.38 41.21
C LYS A 523 12.15 -29.69 41.77
N GLY A 524 11.54 -30.26 42.80
CA GLY A 524 10.29 -29.77 43.36
C GLY A 524 10.35 -29.60 44.87
N LYS A 525 9.38 -28.88 45.43
CA LYS A 525 9.24 -28.65 46.86
C LYS A 525 8.05 -29.40 47.43
N VAL A 526 8.23 -30.09 48.55
CA VAL A 526 7.14 -30.79 49.24
C VAL A 526 6.18 -29.76 49.84
N VAL A 527 4.95 -29.72 49.33
CA VAL A 527 3.90 -28.78 49.79
C VAL A 527 3.15 -29.36 50.97
N LYS A 528 2.82 -30.66 50.91
CA LYS A 528 2.02 -31.32 51.93
C LYS A 528 2.33 -32.80 52.02
N THR A 529 2.38 -33.34 53.23
CA THR A 529 2.53 -34.77 53.47
C THR A 529 1.21 -35.38 53.94
N MET A 530 0.89 -36.58 53.48
CA MET A 530 -0.25 -37.38 53.92
C MET A 530 0.19 -38.82 54.17
N ASP A 531 -0.62 -39.62 54.85
CA ASP A 531 -0.26 -41.00 55.22
C ASP A 531 0.02 -41.91 53.99
N PHE A 532 -0.55 -41.58 52.82
CA PHE A 532 -0.41 -42.36 51.59
C PHE A 532 0.59 -41.78 50.58
N GLY A 533 1.19 -40.60 50.85
CA GLY A 533 2.16 -39.99 49.95
C GLY A 533 2.48 -38.53 50.25
N ALA A 534 3.37 -37.94 49.45
CA ALA A 534 3.76 -36.54 49.53
C ALA A 534 3.35 -35.78 48.26
N PHE A 535 2.75 -34.61 48.43
CA PHE A 535 2.46 -33.68 47.34
C PHE A 535 3.68 -32.79 47.12
N VAL A 536 4.22 -32.84 45.92
CA VAL A 536 5.40 -32.07 45.51
C VAL A 536 4.98 -31.10 44.42
N ASN A 537 5.21 -29.81 44.65
CA ASN A 537 5.13 -28.80 43.61
C ASN A 537 6.42 -28.89 42.80
N PHE A 538 6.31 -29.39 41.58
CA PHE A 538 7.46 -29.77 40.76
C PHE A 538 7.51 -29.02 39.43
N PHE A 539 6.41 -28.36 39.04
CA PHE A 539 6.31 -27.66 37.77
C PHE A 539 5.30 -26.50 37.85
N GLY A 540 5.79 -25.29 38.16
CA GLY A 540 4.96 -24.07 38.25
C GLY A 540 3.82 -24.20 39.26
N ALA A 541 2.57 -24.13 38.80
CA ALA A 541 1.38 -24.26 39.63
C ALA A 541 0.86 -25.71 39.77
N ARG A 542 1.52 -26.71 39.16
CA ARG A 542 1.07 -28.11 39.17
C ARG A 542 1.74 -28.89 40.31
N ASP A 543 0.91 -29.48 41.16
CA ASP A 543 1.32 -30.41 42.21
C ASP A 543 1.18 -31.85 41.71
N GLY A 544 2.18 -32.69 42.02
CA GLY A 544 2.15 -34.12 41.75
C GLY A 544 2.25 -34.94 43.02
N LEU A 545 1.66 -36.14 43.00
CA LEU A 545 1.67 -37.06 44.13
C LEU A 545 2.80 -38.07 44.00
N VAL A 546 3.71 -38.07 44.96
CA VAL A 546 4.64 -39.18 45.19
C VAL A 546 3.94 -40.16 46.15
N HIS A 547 3.45 -41.28 45.63
CA HIS A 547 2.83 -42.32 46.45
C HIS A 547 3.86 -42.93 47.40
N VAL A 548 3.43 -43.43 48.57
CA VAL A 548 4.34 -43.98 49.60
C VAL A 548 5.28 -45.08 49.08
N SER A 549 4.83 -45.86 48.10
CA SER A 549 5.61 -46.92 47.44
C SER A 549 6.70 -46.41 46.47
N GLN A 550 6.69 -45.11 46.17
CA GLN A 550 7.58 -44.43 45.22
C GLN A 550 8.48 -43.38 45.91
N LEU A 551 8.45 -43.27 47.25
CA LEU A 551 9.27 -42.35 48.04
C LEU A 551 10.73 -42.81 48.17
N SER A 552 10.96 -44.10 48.42
CA SER A 552 12.29 -44.65 48.72
C SER A 552 12.43 -46.09 48.21
N GLN A 553 13.67 -46.56 48.05
CA GLN A 553 13.96 -47.96 47.72
C GLN A 553 13.73 -48.90 48.92
N GLN A 554 13.84 -48.39 50.14
CA GLN A 554 13.60 -49.13 51.38
C GLN A 554 12.13 -49.07 51.77
N ARG A 555 11.66 -50.05 52.55
CA ARG A 555 10.27 -50.11 53.01
C ARG A 555 10.02 -48.98 54.02
N THR A 556 9.25 -47.99 53.58
CA THR A 556 8.84 -46.84 54.38
C THR A 556 7.56 -47.16 55.16
N GLU A 557 7.60 -47.00 56.50
CA GLU A 557 6.40 -47.12 57.34
C GLU A 557 5.62 -45.80 57.41
N LYS A 558 6.30 -44.64 57.47
CA LYS A 558 5.67 -43.32 57.41
C LYS A 558 6.32 -42.42 56.37
N VAL A 559 5.51 -41.57 55.73
CA VAL A 559 5.98 -40.61 54.72
C VAL A 559 6.92 -39.56 55.32
N THR A 560 6.64 -39.15 56.56
CA THR A 560 7.42 -38.16 57.34
C THR A 560 8.85 -38.62 57.66
N ASP A 561 9.13 -39.92 57.54
CA ASP A 561 10.45 -40.47 57.81
C ASP A 561 11.44 -40.22 56.65
N VAL A 562 10.91 -39.87 55.46
CA VAL A 562 11.71 -39.67 54.24
C VAL A 562 11.67 -38.23 53.75
N VAL A 563 10.52 -37.55 53.88
CA VAL A 563 10.36 -36.15 53.45
C VAL A 563 9.54 -35.36 54.45
N LYS A 564 9.93 -34.11 54.67
CA LYS A 564 9.18 -33.13 55.46
C LYS A 564 8.56 -32.08 54.57
N GLU A 565 7.48 -31.46 55.05
CA GLU A 565 6.90 -30.31 54.37
C GLU A 565 7.94 -29.18 54.26
N GLY A 566 8.14 -28.69 53.04
CA GLY A 566 9.14 -27.68 52.72
C GLY A 566 10.45 -28.21 52.15
N ASP A 567 10.71 -29.52 52.15
CA ASP A 567 11.94 -30.10 51.61
C ASP A 567 12.00 -29.97 50.08
N GLU A 568 13.20 -29.71 49.54
CA GLU A 568 13.48 -29.76 48.10
C GLU A 568 13.92 -31.17 47.70
N VAL A 569 13.23 -31.77 46.74
CA VAL A 569 13.42 -33.16 46.30
C VAL A 569 13.45 -33.26 44.77
N TYR A 570 14.17 -34.24 44.24
CA TYR A 570 14.15 -34.56 42.82
C TYR A 570 13.11 -35.65 42.55
N VAL A 571 12.22 -35.40 41.59
CA VAL A 571 11.07 -36.26 41.29
C VAL A 571 10.99 -36.51 39.79
N LYS A 572 10.85 -37.77 39.39
CA LYS A 572 10.59 -38.14 37.99
C LYS A 572 9.10 -38.23 37.72
N LEU A 573 8.63 -37.61 36.64
CA LEU A 573 7.24 -37.72 36.20
C LEU A 573 7.00 -39.10 35.57
N LEU A 574 6.14 -39.92 36.18
CA LEU A 574 5.79 -41.25 35.66
C LEU A 574 4.60 -41.22 34.69
N GLY A 575 3.78 -40.18 34.72
CA GLY A 575 2.57 -40.03 33.90
C GLY A 575 1.37 -39.55 34.72
N PHE A 576 0.18 -39.78 34.20
CA PHE A 576 -1.09 -39.35 34.80
C PHE A 576 -1.90 -40.59 35.24
N ASP A 577 -2.66 -40.48 36.33
CA ASP A 577 -3.62 -41.53 36.73
C ASP A 577 -4.91 -41.48 35.89
N ASP A 578 -5.80 -42.46 36.08
CA ASP A 578 -7.08 -42.57 35.35
C ASP A 578 -8.04 -41.38 35.59
N ARG A 579 -7.71 -40.47 36.53
CA ARG A 579 -8.44 -39.25 36.88
C ARG A 579 -7.66 -37.98 36.51
N GLY A 580 -6.56 -38.10 35.76
CA GLY A 580 -5.73 -36.98 35.29
C GLY A 580 -4.76 -36.42 36.34
N LYS A 581 -4.56 -37.07 37.49
CA LYS A 581 -3.60 -36.60 38.51
C LYS A 581 -2.18 -37.04 38.20
N VAL A 582 -1.24 -36.11 38.39
CA VAL A 582 0.19 -36.31 38.12
C VAL A 582 0.81 -37.30 39.11
N ARG A 583 1.45 -38.36 38.59
CA ARG A 583 2.17 -39.37 39.38
C ARG A 583 3.68 -39.14 39.33
N LEU A 584 4.30 -38.96 40.48
CA LEU A 584 5.73 -38.71 40.62
C LEU A 584 6.44 -39.87 41.33
N SER A 585 7.74 -40.04 41.08
CA SER A 585 8.58 -40.99 41.79
C SER A 585 9.92 -40.39 42.22
N MET A 586 10.27 -40.60 43.49
CA MET A 586 11.59 -40.30 44.07
C MET A 586 12.50 -41.52 44.07
N LYS A 587 11.92 -42.73 44.02
CA LYS A 587 12.63 -44.01 44.14
C LYS A 587 13.61 -44.29 43.00
N ILE A 588 13.31 -43.78 41.82
CA ILE A 588 14.10 -43.99 40.59
C ILE A 588 15.07 -42.83 40.32
N VAL A 589 15.15 -41.85 41.22
CA VAL A 589 16.00 -40.67 41.10
C VAL A 589 16.95 -40.59 42.27
N ASP A 590 18.23 -40.42 41.98
CA ASP A 590 19.23 -40.15 43.00
C ASP A 590 19.03 -38.72 43.52
N GLN A 591 18.66 -38.60 44.78
CA GLN A 591 18.38 -37.31 45.42
C GLN A 591 19.63 -36.44 45.61
N ALA A 592 20.84 -37.02 45.55
CA ALA A 592 22.09 -36.27 45.65
C ALA A 592 22.58 -35.74 44.30
N THR A 593 22.33 -36.48 43.21
CA THR A 593 22.86 -36.14 41.88
C THR A 593 21.81 -35.68 40.88
N GLY A 594 20.52 -35.83 41.19
CA GLY A 594 19.40 -35.49 40.30
C GLY A 594 19.30 -36.35 39.04
N LYS A 595 20.03 -37.48 39.00
CA LYS A 595 20.07 -38.39 37.85
C LYS A 595 19.23 -39.64 38.10
N GLU A 596 18.76 -40.25 37.01
CA GLU A 596 18.03 -41.50 37.09
C GLU A 596 18.94 -42.64 37.56
N ILE A 597 18.46 -43.42 38.53
CA ILE A 597 19.17 -44.59 39.02
C ILE A 597 18.92 -45.73 38.02
N PRO A 598 19.96 -46.32 37.39
CA PRO A 598 19.79 -47.40 36.44
C PRO A 598 19.08 -48.59 37.11
N GLN A 599 17.88 -48.95 36.66
CA GLN A 599 17.27 -50.22 37.04
C GLN A 599 17.76 -51.33 36.11
N ALA A 600 18.30 -52.41 36.69
CA ALA A 600 18.53 -53.65 35.97
C ALA A 600 17.21 -54.21 35.42
N GLU A 601 17.17 -54.51 34.12
CA GLU A 601 16.01 -55.05 33.42
C GLU A 601 15.40 -56.24 34.18
N LYS A 602 14.16 -56.07 34.65
CA LYS A 602 13.33 -57.22 35.04
C LYS A 602 12.71 -57.81 33.78
N SER A 603 13.23 -58.98 33.41
CA SER A 603 12.69 -59.90 32.41
C SER A 603 11.16 -59.91 32.36
N LYS A 604 10.59 -59.58 31.19
CA LYS A 604 9.21 -59.92 30.82
C LYS A 604 9.05 -61.45 30.97
N LYS A 605 8.25 -61.89 31.94
CA LYS A 605 7.62 -63.21 31.86
C LYS A 605 6.43 -63.08 30.91
N SER A 606 6.51 -63.77 29.78
CA SER A 606 5.34 -64.06 28.95
C SER A 606 4.34 -64.87 29.78
N TYR A 607 3.09 -64.43 29.77
CA TYR A 607 1.96 -65.32 29.98
C TYR A 607 1.29 -65.47 28.62
N ASP A 608 1.49 -66.64 28.00
CA ASP A 608 0.52 -67.19 27.05
C ASP A 608 -0.60 -67.82 27.89
N GLU A 609 -1.80 -67.22 27.82
CA GLU A 609 -3.09 -67.84 27.52
C GLU A 609 -4.20 -66.77 27.50
#